data_AF-A0A8S0X3T1-F1
#
_entry.id   AF-A0A8S0X3T1-F1
#
_cell.length_a   1.000
_cell.length_b   1.000
_cell.length_c   1.000
_cell.angle_alpha   90.00
_cell.angle_beta   90.00
_cell.angle_gamma   90.00
#
_symmetry.space_group_name_H-M   'P 1'
#
loop_
_entity.id
_entity.type
_entity.pdbx_description
1 polymer ?
#
loop_
_entity_poly.entity_id
_entity_poly.type
_entity_poly.pdbx_seq_one_letter_code
_entity_poly.pdbx_strand_id
1 'polypeptide(L)'
;MDQPLSSNEQTKVVLFFLLLLPTLGLAIGGFLIIAYGLFMLNKQADFTYLEIIKKLFTAYTKLIFVILILISASTAYSEYVKVRNTISENTKNLVEFTKEKEEIYAKVQANTEKEKELRKSLYFDMQRNADQYADSTNLELGRIPLLNQVIDNASHDLDDGYSTYTLEVLLPAFIIPFIPIIYLYLFTYLFYTPINNHKDWIIANGIFATELKEPISTPLISLPSFFIKKYSNLSVADELVKINKLKDDGLISQEEFDKLRKDLLG
;
A
#
# COMPACT_ATOMS: atom_id res chain seq x y z
N MET A 1 -35.59 13.10 -4.46
CA MET A 1 -35.40 13.66 -5.83
C MET A 1 -35.53 12.49 -6.78
N ASP A 2 -36.58 12.47 -7.60
CA ASP A 2 -36.94 11.30 -8.42
C ASP A 2 -36.32 11.38 -9.83
N GLN A 3 -35.08 11.88 -9.90
CA GLN A 3 -34.38 12.07 -11.17
C GLN A 3 -33.24 11.06 -11.32
N PRO A 4 -32.97 10.58 -12.55
CA PRO A 4 -31.84 9.71 -12.82
C PRO A 4 -30.52 10.38 -12.47
N LEU A 5 -29.48 9.57 -12.21
CA LEU A 5 -28.13 10.10 -12.04
C LEU A 5 -27.77 10.92 -13.27
N SER A 6 -27.30 12.15 -13.05
CA SER A 6 -26.79 12.98 -14.13
C SER A 6 -25.58 12.30 -14.80
N SER A 7 -25.32 12.63 -16.07
CA SER A 7 -24.14 12.09 -16.77
C SER A 7 -22.84 12.30 -15.97
N ASN A 8 -22.69 13.45 -15.32
CA ASN A 8 -21.55 13.76 -14.46
C ASN A 8 -21.45 12.83 -13.24
N GLU A 9 -22.57 12.50 -12.59
CA GLU A 9 -22.59 11.60 -11.44
C GLU A 9 -22.32 10.14 -11.83
N GLN A 10 -22.84 9.70 -12.97
CA GLN A 10 -22.50 8.40 -13.52
C GLN A 10 -20.99 8.30 -13.79
N THR A 11 -20.38 9.33 -14.38
CA THR A 11 -18.93 9.39 -14.59
C THR A 11 -18.16 9.30 -13.26
N LYS A 12 -18.61 9.97 -12.20
CA LYS A 12 -17.97 9.86 -10.88
C LYS A 12 -17.99 8.42 -10.34
N VAL A 13 -19.12 7.73 -10.42
CA VAL A 13 -19.25 6.34 -9.96
C VAL A 13 -18.36 5.42 -10.78
N VAL A 14 -18.34 5.57 -12.11
CA VAL A 14 -17.45 4.79 -13.00
C VAL A 14 -15.98 5.06 -12.69
N LEU A 15 -15.61 6.33 -12.50
CA LEU A 15 -14.25 6.73 -12.16
C LEU A 15 -13.81 6.13 -10.82
N PHE A 16 -14.70 6.06 -9.85
CA PHE A 16 -14.43 5.38 -8.58
C PHE A 16 -14.09 3.90 -8.79
N PHE A 17 -14.87 3.14 -9.57
CA PHE A 17 -14.57 1.75 -9.86
C PHE A 17 -13.27 1.56 -10.66
N LEU A 18 -12.98 2.49 -11.58
CA LEU A 18 -11.71 2.49 -12.32
C LEU A 18 -10.51 2.69 -11.38
N LEU A 19 -10.62 3.64 -10.44
CA LEU A 19 -9.59 3.90 -9.42
C LEU A 19 -9.46 2.77 -8.40
N LEU A 20 -10.49 1.95 -8.25
CA LEU A 20 -10.49 0.81 -7.33
C LEU A 20 -9.68 -0.38 -7.90
N LEU A 21 -9.59 -0.52 -9.23
CA LEU A 21 -8.90 -1.65 -9.88
C LEU A 21 -7.43 -1.83 -9.46
N PRO A 22 -6.56 -0.80 -9.47
CA PRO A 22 -5.17 -0.94 -9.02
C PRO A 22 -5.06 -1.32 -7.54
N THR A 23 -6.07 -0.96 -6.74
CA THR A 23 -6.07 -1.20 -5.29
C THR A 23 -6.50 -2.63 -4.93
N LEU A 24 -6.98 -3.44 -5.89
CA LEU A 24 -7.43 -4.81 -5.62
C LEU A 24 -6.35 -5.69 -4.98
N GLY A 25 -5.06 -5.45 -5.23
CA GLY A 25 -3.97 -6.21 -4.58
C GLY A 25 -3.82 -5.94 -3.07
N LEU A 26 -4.14 -4.72 -2.61
CA LEU A 26 -3.99 -4.30 -1.21
C LEU A 26 -5.33 -4.19 -0.46
N ALA A 27 -6.44 -4.03 -1.19
CA ALA A 27 -7.73 -3.63 -0.65
C ALA A 27 -8.90 -4.54 -1.10
N ILE A 28 -8.65 -5.85 -1.27
CA ILE A 28 -9.71 -6.84 -1.60
C ILE A 28 -10.92 -6.68 -0.67
N GLY A 29 -10.67 -6.45 0.62
CA GLY A 29 -11.74 -6.25 1.61
C GLY A 29 -12.66 -5.08 1.27
N GLY A 30 -12.10 -3.95 0.84
CA GLY A 30 -12.88 -2.77 0.45
C GLY A 30 -13.77 -3.05 -0.76
N PHE A 31 -13.24 -3.75 -1.77
CA PHE A 31 -14.02 -4.18 -2.92
C PHE A 31 -15.17 -5.10 -2.53
N LEU A 32 -14.91 -6.10 -1.69
CA LEU A 32 -15.93 -7.05 -1.24
C LEU A 32 -17.05 -6.36 -0.45
N ILE A 33 -16.72 -5.38 0.40
CA ILE A 33 -17.71 -4.58 1.14
C ILE A 33 -18.64 -3.85 0.17
N ILE A 34 -18.08 -3.21 -0.86
CA ILE A 34 -18.85 -2.46 -1.86
C ILE A 34 -19.67 -3.40 -2.74
N ALA A 35 -19.08 -4.47 -3.24
CA ALA A 35 -19.74 -5.46 -4.08
C ALA A 35 -20.91 -6.14 -3.34
N TYR A 36 -20.69 -6.58 -2.10
CA TYR A 36 -21.73 -7.15 -1.25
C TYR A 36 -22.86 -6.15 -1.01
N GLY A 37 -22.51 -4.92 -0.67
CA GLY A 37 -23.50 -3.90 -0.39
C GLY A 37 -24.34 -3.50 -1.60
N LEU A 38 -23.73 -3.39 -2.79
CA LEU A 38 -24.45 -3.16 -4.05
C LEU A 38 -25.35 -4.34 -4.41
N PHE A 39 -24.89 -5.58 -4.19
CA PHE A 39 -25.70 -6.77 -4.38
C PHE A 39 -26.94 -6.76 -3.48
N MET A 40 -26.76 -6.41 -2.19
CA MET A 40 -27.87 -6.33 -1.24
C MET A 40 -28.83 -5.17 -1.56
N LEU A 41 -28.30 -4.02 -1.98
CA LEU A 41 -29.09 -2.88 -2.45
C LEU A 41 -30.00 -3.28 -3.62
N ASN A 42 -29.47 -4.01 -4.60
CA ASN A 42 -30.23 -4.48 -5.75
C ASN A 42 -31.26 -5.56 -5.38
N LYS A 43 -30.96 -6.41 -4.39
CA LYS A 43 -31.84 -7.52 -3.99
C LYS A 43 -33.02 -7.07 -3.13
N GLN A 44 -32.80 -6.13 -2.21
CA GLN A 44 -33.79 -5.75 -1.20
C GLN A 44 -34.36 -4.33 -1.40
N ALA A 45 -33.82 -3.56 -2.34
CA ALA A 45 -34.19 -2.15 -2.58
C ALA A 45 -34.16 -1.27 -1.32
N ASP A 46 -33.36 -1.66 -0.32
CA ASP A 46 -33.24 -0.99 0.97
C ASP A 46 -31.93 -0.20 1.05
N PHE A 47 -32.04 1.13 1.19
CA PHE A 47 -30.90 2.03 1.30
C PHE A 47 -30.18 1.96 2.65
N THR A 48 -30.73 1.25 3.64
CA THR A 48 -30.04 0.93 4.89
C THR A 48 -28.70 0.23 4.60
N TYR A 49 -28.62 -0.59 3.55
CA TYR A 49 -27.38 -1.22 3.13
C TYR A 49 -26.32 -0.21 2.67
N LEU A 50 -26.70 0.92 2.07
CA LEU A 50 -25.74 1.95 1.68
C LEU A 50 -25.10 2.62 2.90
N GLU A 51 -25.86 2.85 3.97
CA GLU A 51 -25.32 3.36 5.22
C GLU A 51 -24.39 2.35 5.90
N ILE A 52 -24.75 1.05 5.85
CA ILE A 52 -23.92 -0.04 6.35
C ILE A 52 -22.60 -0.09 5.56
N ILE A 53 -22.64 0.00 4.22
CA ILE A 53 -21.43 0.06 3.38
C ILE A 53 -20.54 1.21 3.83
N LYS A 54 -21.09 2.44 3.97
CA LYS A 54 -20.30 3.60 4.40
C LYS A 54 -19.63 3.34 5.74
N LYS A 55 -20.37 2.81 6.73
CA LYS A 55 -19.84 2.53 8.08
C LYS A 55 -18.74 1.46 8.03
N LEU A 56 -18.98 0.33 7.37
CA LEU A 56 -18.00 -0.76 7.23
C LEU A 56 -16.77 -0.29 6.46
N PHE A 57 -16.94 0.38 5.32
CA PHE A 57 -15.84 0.87 4.50
C PHE A 57 -15.02 1.92 5.25
N THR A 58 -15.66 2.83 5.99
CA THR A 58 -14.95 3.81 6.84
C THR A 58 -14.15 3.11 7.94
N ALA A 59 -14.75 2.12 8.63
CA ALA A 59 -14.07 1.36 9.68
C ALA A 59 -12.88 0.57 9.11
N TYR A 60 -13.09 -0.12 7.99
CA TYR A 60 -12.06 -0.85 7.26
C TYR A 60 -10.89 0.07 6.84
N THR A 61 -11.20 1.23 6.28
CA THR A 61 -10.17 2.19 5.83
C THR A 61 -9.39 2.77 7.00
N LYS A 62 -10.05 3.05 8.14
CA LYS A 62 -9.38 3.46 9.39
C LYS A 62 -8.49 2.36 9.96
N LEU A 63 -8.90 1.10 9.85
CA LEU A 63 -8.08 -0.05 10.28
C LEU A 63 -6.83 -0.18 9.40
N ILE A 64 -6.96 -0.07 8.08
CA ILE A 64 -5.79 -0.03 7.17
C ILE A 64 -4.87 1.13 7.50
N PHE A 65 -5.43 2.32 7.76
CA PHE A 65 -4.66 3.50 8.15
C PHE A 65 -3.77 3.22 9.37
N VAL A 66 -4.32 2.62 10.42
CA VAL A 66 -3.57 2.25 11.63
C VAL A 66 -2.48 1.22 11.30
N ILE A 67 -2.80 0.19 10.51
CA ILE A 67 -1.82 -0.83 10.11
C ILE A 67 -0.65 -0.19 9.34
N LEU A 68 -0.92 0.73 8.41
CA LEU A 68 0.12 1.42 7.64
C LEU A 68 0.98 2.33 8.51
N ILE A 69 0.40 3.01 9.52
CA ILE A 69 1.18 3.76 10.51
C ILE A 69 2.13 2.83 11.26
N LEU A 70 1.65 1.66 11.71
CA LEU A 70 2.49 0.71 12.45
C LEU A 70 3.64 0.17 11.59
N ILE A 71 3.37 -0.17 10.33
CA ILE A 71 4.41 -0.61 9.37
C ILE A 71 5.42 0.52 9.12
N SER A 72 4.94 1.74 8.93
CA SER A 72 5.79 2.91 8.68
C SER A 72 6.67 3.25 9.90
N ALA A 73 6.11 3.15 11.11
CA ALA A 73 6.88 3.32 12.35
C ALA A 73 7.92 2.21 12.53
N SER A 74 7.55 0.96 12.24
CA SER A 74 8.46 -0.19 12.32
C SER A 74 9.64 -0.06 11.34
N THR A 75 9.36 0.31 10.09
CA THR A 75 10.40 0.52 9.07
C THR A 75 11.31 1.68 9.43
N ALA A 76 10.76 2.83 9.82
CA ALA A 76 11.54 3.98 10.29
C ALA A 76 12.42 3.63 11.50
N TYR A 77 11.88 2.85 12.46
CA TYR A 77 12.63 2.38 13.62
C TYR A 77 13.78 1.45 13.21
N SER A 78 13.54 0.53 12.29
CA SER A 78 14.56 -0.40 11.81
C SER A 78 15.72 0.32 11.12
N GLU A 79 15.44 1.35 10.32
CA GLU A 79 16.47 2.17 9.70
C GLU A 79 17.23 3.02 10.73
N TYR A 80 16.52 3.60 11.69
CA TYR A 80 17.15 4.32 12.79
C TYR A 80 18.15 3.44 13.56
N VAL A 81 17.79 2.18 13.84
CA VAL A 81 18.68 1.23 14.52
C VAL A 81 19.90 0.89 13.66
N LYS A 82 19.74 0.68 12.35
CA LYS A 82 20.88 0.44 11.44
C LYS A 82 21.85 1.62 11.46
N VAL A 83 21.35 2.84 11.25
CA VAL A 83 22.12 4.09 11.29
C VAL A 83 22.88 4.21 12.59
N ARG A 84 22.21 4.00 13.73
CA ARG A 84 22.82 4.06 15.07
C ARG A 84 23.95 3.05 15.23
N ASN A 85 23.75 1.81 14.79
CA ASN A 85 24.75 0.76 14.92
C ASN A 85 25.99 1.06 14.07
N THR A 86 25.82 1.54 12.85
CA THR A 86 26.94 1.96 11.98
C THR A 86 27.72 3.12 12.58
N ILE A 87 27.04 4.13 13.15
CA ILE A 87 27.73 5.24 13.84
C ILE A 87 28.52 4.71 15.04
N SER A 88 27.92 3.80 15.81
CA SER A 88 28.59 3.21 16.98
C SER A 88 29.85 2.41 16.58
N GLU A 89 29.79 1.66 15.50
CA GLU A 89 30.93 0.88 14.98
C GLU A 89 32.05 1.81 14.48
N ASN A 90 31.70 2.81 13.67
CA ASN A 90 32.66 3.79 13.15
C ASN A 90 33.32 4.59 14.29
N THR A 91 32.55 4.96 15.31
CA THR A 91 33.08 5.65 16.49
C THR A 91 34.06 4.75 17.25
N LYS A 92 33.76 3.47 17.42
CA LYS A 92 34.67 2.51 18.07
C LYS A 92 35.98 2.38 17.31
N ASN A 93 35.91 2.25 15.98
CA ASN A 93 37.08 2.16 15.11
C ASN A 93 37.94 3.42 15.20
N LEU A 94 37.33 4.61 15.22
CA LEU A 94 38.04 5.89 15.38
C LEU A 94 38.77 6.00 16.74
N VAL A 95 38.15 5.50 17.82
CA VAL A 95 38.77 5.50 19.15
C VAL A 95 39.96 4.55 19.21
N GLU A 96 39.81 3.33 18.68
CA GLU A 96 40.90 2.34 18.60
C GLU A 96 42.07 2.87 17.76
N PHE A 97 41.74 3.46 16.62
CA PHE A 97 42.67 4.11 15.72
C PHE A 97 43.44 5.27 16.39
N THR A 98 42.75 6.11 17.18
CA THR A 98 43.39 7.21 17.93
C THR A 98 44.35 6.68 18.99
N LYS A 99 43.97 5.61 19.68
CA LYS A 99 44.81 4.97 20.70
C LYS A 99 46.10 4.38 20.10
N GLU A 100 46.01 3.75 18.93
CA GLU A 100 47.19 3.26 18.19
C GLU A 100 48.13 4.42 17.83
N LYS A 101 47.57 5.53 17.34
CA LYS A 101 48.33 6.75 17.01
C LYS A 101 49.08 7.31 18.24
N GLU A 102 48.44 7.37 19.40
CA GLU A 102 49.08 7.81 20.65
C GLU A 102 50.22 6.88 21.08
N GLU A 103 50.05 5.55 20.95
CA GLU A 103 51.08 4.58 21.28
C GLU A 103 52.31 4.73 20.37
N ILE A 104 52.11 4.97 19.08
CA ILE A 104 53.20 5.23 18.12
C ILE A 104 53.94 6.52 18.53
N TYR A 105 53.24 7.62 18.81
CA TYR A 105 53.90 8.86 19.24
C TYR A 105 54.70 8.70 20.53
N ALA A 106 54.18 7.95 21.52
CA ALA A 106 54.91 7.66 22.74
C ALA A 106 56.20 6.87 22.47
N LYS A 107 56.17 5.88 21.56
CA LYS A 107 57.37 5.12 21.14
C LYS A 107 58.39 6.00 20.42
N VAL A 108 57.94 6.85 19.49
CA VAL A 108 58.81 7.81 18.79
C VAL A 108 59.48 8.76 19.78
N GLN A 109 58.73 9.30 20.74
CA GLN A 109 59.26 10.23 21.75
C GLN A 109 60.27 9.53 22.67
N ALA A 110 59.97 8.32 23.14
CA ALA A 110 60.90 7.53 23.96
C ALA A 110 62.19 7.18 23.21
N ASN A 111 62.10 6.81 21.93
CA ASN A 111 63.27 6.58 21.08
C ASN A 111 64.07 7.86 20.84
N THR A 112 63.40 9.01 20.66
CA THR A 112 64.05 10.31 20.49
C THR A 112 64.81 10.72 21.74
N GLU A 113 64.24 10.54 22.94
CA GLU A 113 64.94 10.82 24.20
C GLU A 113 66.10 9.84 24.43
N LYS A 114 65.91 8.55 24.11
CA LYS A 114 67.00 7.56 24.13
C LYS A 114 68.11 7.91 23.16
N GLU A 115 67.77 8.40 21.96
CA GLU A 115 68.73 8.89 20.98
C GLU A 115 69.42 10.16 21.46
N LYS A 116 68.74 11.07 22.16
CA LYS A 116 69.38 12.25 22.77
C LYS A 116 70.36 11.87 23.88
N GLU A 117 69.99 10.95 24.77
CA GLU A 117 70.88 10.44 25.82
C GLU A 117 72.06 9.67 25.22
N LEU A 118 71.80 8.81 24.23
CA LEU A 118 72.83 8.14 23.47
C LEU A 118 73.71 9.16 22.76
N ARG A 119 73.15 10.17 22.08
CA ARG A 119 73.91 11.26 21.46
C ARG A 119 74.68 12.06 22.47
N LYS A 120 74.23 12.19 23.72
CA LYS A 120 74.94 12.89 24.79
C LYS A 120 76.12 12.06 25.28
N SER A 121 75.94 10.76 25.53
CA SER A 121 77.05 9.83 25.84
C SER A 121 78.00 9.70 24.66
N LEU A 122 77.45 9.67 23.46
CA LEU A 122 78.15 9.60 22.21
C LEU A 122 78.74 10.95 21.83
N TYR A 123 78.30 12.11 22.34
CA TYR A 123 79.00 13.41 22.15
C TYR A 123 80.24 13.46 23.04
N PHE A 124 80.19 12.79 24.20
CA PHE A 124 81.39 12.48 24.99
C PHE A 124 82.35 11.53 24.24
N ASP A 125 81.86 10.61 23.40
CA ASP A 125 82.70 9.66 22.62
C ASP A 125 83.06 10.13 21.18
N MET A 126 82.17 10.86 20.50
CA MET A 126 82.19 11.35 19.09
C MET A 126 82.69 12.78 18.96
N GLN A 127 83.43 13.25 19.96
CA GLN A 127 84.59 14.10 19.68
C GLN A 127 85.62 13.38 18.75
N ARG A 128 85.28 12.20 18.19
CA ARG A 128 86.06 11.39 17.26
C ARG A 128 85.27 10.62 16.17
N ASN A 129 84.17 11.14 15.58
CA ASN A 129 83.55 10.78 14.26
C ASN A 129 82.06 10.39 14.33
N ALA A 130 81.19 11.04 13.53
CA ALA A 130 79.73 10.82 13.54
C ALA A 130 79.12 10.91 12.13
N ASP A 131 78.45 9.86 11.62
CA ASP A 131 77.57 9.96 10.42
C ASP A 131 76.45 8.87 10.29
N GLN A 132 76.24 7.94 11.22
CA GLN A 132 75.52 6.69 10.88
C GLN A 132 74.18 6.39 11.58
N TYR A 133 73.34 7.38 11.95
CA TYR A 133 72.07 7.08 12.65
C TYR A 133 70.81 7.87 12.23
N ALA A 134 70.74 8.42 11.01
CA ALA A 134 69.60 9.24 10.56
C ALA A 134 68.40 8.46 9.91
N ASP A 135 68.43 7.13 9.84
CA ASP A 135 67.57 6.38 8.90
C ASP A 135 66.27 5.80 9.50
N SER A 136 66.18 5.61 10.82
CA SER A 136 65.01 4.95 11.45
C SER A 136 63.83 5.88 11.76
N THR A 137 64.04 7.19 11.91
CA THR A 137 63.00 8.18 12.21
C THR A 137 62.17 8.57 10.99
N ASN A 138 62.73 8.49 9.79
CA ASN A 138 62.03 8.85 8.55
C ASN A 138 60.94 7.83 8.14
N LEU A 139 61.06 6.57 8.58
CA LEU A 139 60.10 5.51 8.25
C LEU A 139 58.76 5.64 8.99
N GLU A 140 58.77 6.13 10.25
CA GLU A 140 57.54 6.31 11.04
C GLU A 140 56.82 7.63 10.74
N LEU A 141 57.56 8.70 10.42
CA LEU A 141 56.99 9.99 9.99
C LEU A 141 56.25 9.88 8.64
N GLY A 142 56.67 8.97 7.76
CA GLY A 142 56.01 8.68 6.47
C GLY A 142 54.62 8.03 6.60
N ARG A 143 54.23 7.50 7.77
CA ARG A 143 52.89 6.92 8.01
C ARG A 143 51.82 7.97 8.33
N ILE A 144 52.19 9.16 8.78
CA ILE A 144 51.25 10.22 9.20
C ILE A 144 50.38 10.77 8.06
N PRO A 145 50.88 10.99 6.82
CA PRO A 145 50.06 11.46 5.69
C PRO A 145 49.02 10.42 5.26
N LEU A 146 49.40 9.13 5.26
CA LEU A 146 48.52 8.01 4.91
C LEU A 146 47.38 7.89 5.93
N LEU A 147 47.69 8.20 7.19
CA LEU A 147 46.75 8.29 8.30
C LEU A 147 45.67 9.36 8.09
N ASN A 148 46.07 10.56 7.70
CA ASN A 148 45.13 11.66 7.45
C ASN A 148 44.25 11.37 6.24
N GLN A 149 44.80 10.72 5.21
CA GLN A 149 44.02 10.29 4.04
C GLN A 149 42.93 9.26 4.40
N VAL A 150 43.22 8.32 5.31
CA VAL A 150 42.21 7.37 5.81
C VAL A 150 41.11 8.08 6.59
N ILE A 151 41.45 9.11 7.38
CA ILE A 151 40.48 9.92 8.13
C ILE A 151 39.59 10.73 7.18
N ASP A 152 40.18 11.36 6.16
CA ASP A 152 39.44 12.17 5.19
C ASP A 152 38.50 11.29 4.35
N ASN A 153 38.94 10.11 3.91
CA ASN A 153 38.07 9.17 3.20
C ASN A 153 36.93 8.65 4.09
N ALA A 154 37.23 8.31 5.36
CA ALA A 154 36.21 7.84 6.30
C ALA A 154 35.17 8.93 6.63
N SER A 155 35.58 10.21 6.68
CA SER A 155 34.66 11.33 6.91
C SER A 155 33.80 11.64 5.68
N HIS A 156 34.34 11.52 4.47
CA HIS A 156 33.59 11.69 3.22
C HIS A 156 32.55 10.58 3.01
N ASP A 157 32.90 9.32 3.29
CA ASP A 157 31.98 8.17 3.18
C ASP A 157 30.82 8.25 4.19
N LEU A 158 31.03 8.90 5.34
CA LEU A 158 30.01 9.16 6.35
C LEU A 158 28.99 10.22 5.92
N ASP A 159 29.34 11.15 5.04
CA ASP A 159 28.44 12.25 4.66
C ASP A 159 27.52 11.85 3.49
N ASP A 160 28.07 11.15 2.49
CA ASP A 160 27.34 10.78 1.27
C ASP A 160 26.37 9.60 1.47
N GLY A 161 26.78 8.62 2.29
CA GLY A 161 25.93 7.45 2.56
C GLY A 161 24.68 7.80 3.34
N TYR A 162 24.78 8.63 4.38
CA TYR A 162 23.68 8.82 5.33
C TYR A 162 22.53 9.69 4.79
N SER A 163 22.83 10.69 3.94
CA SER A 163 21.79 11.59 3.45
C SER A 163 20.87 10.91 2.41
N THR A 164 21.42 10.03 1.59
CA THR A 164 20.70 9.44 0.45
C THR A 164 19.77 8.31 0.89
N TYR A 165 20.23 7.40 1.77
CA TYR A 165 19.41 6.26 2.23
C TYR A 165 18.28 6.67 3.17
N THR A 166 18.46 7.73 3.96
CA THR A 166 17.44 8.15 4.92
C THR A 166 16.24 8.78 4.24
N LEU A 167 16.44 9.60 3.20
CA LEU A 167 15.33 10.24 2.49
C LEU A 167 14.47 9.24 1.71
N GLU A 168 15.11 8.29 1.03
CA GLU A 168 14.42 7.27 0.21
C GLU A 168 13.49 6.37 1.04
N VAL A 169 13.82 6.11 2.30
CA VAL A 169 12.98 5.26 3.18
C VAL A 169 11.99 6.08 4.00
N LEU A 170 12.40 7.25 4.50
CA LEU A 170 11.54 8.08 5.34
C LEU A 170 10.38 8.68 4.54
N LEU A 171 10.63 9.17 3.32
CA LEU A 171 9.60 9.85 2.54
C LEU A 171 8.39 8.95 2.22
N PRO A 172 8.55 7.70 1.76
CA PRO A 172 7.44 6.76 1.63
C PRO A 172 6.76 6.43 2.96
N ALA A 173 7.52 6.26 4.05
CA ALA A 173 6.95 5.98 5.37
C ALA A 173 6.03 7.10 5.87
N PHE A 174 6.28 8.36 5.45
CA PHE A 174 5.38 9.47 5.72
C PHE A 174 4.19 9.53 4.77
N ILE A 175 4.35 9.25 3.48
CA ILE A 175 3.28 9.44 2.48
C ILE A 175 2.28 8.28 2.46
N ILE A 176 2.75 7.03 2.54
CA ILE A 176 1.94 5.82 2.36
C ILE A 176 0.73 5.78 3.33
N PRO A 177 0.86 6.12 4.63
CA PRO A 177 -0.27 6.14 5.53
C PRO A 177 -1.39 7.09 5.12
N PHE A 178 -1.16 8.12 4.31
CA PHE A 178 -2.23 9.06 3.91
C PHE A 178 -3.06 8.55 2.73
N ILE A 179 -2.60 7.53 2.00
CA ILE A 179 -3.31 6.97 0.85
C ILE A 179 -4.74 6.49 1.21
N PRO A 180 -4.98 5.74 2.31
CA PRO A 180 -6.32 5.37 2.74
C PRO A 180 -7.23 6.56 3.04
N ILE A 181 -6.70 7.67 3.56
CA ILE A 181 -7.51 8.87 3.85
C ILE A 181 -8.00 9.49 2.55
N ILE A 182 -7.10 9.63 1.56
CA ILE A 182 -7.46 10.09 0.22
C ILE A 182 -8.50 9.15 -0.38
N TYR A 183 -8.33 7.85 -0.20
CA TYR A 183 -9.27 6.85 -0.70
C TYR A 183 -10.66 6.94 -0.04
N LEU A 184 -10.73 7.20 1.26
CA LEU A 184 -11.98 7.44 1.98
C LEU A 184 -12.70 8.69 1.46
N TYR A 185 -11.94 9.74 1.16
CA TYR A 185 -12.47 10.96 0.54
C TYR A 185 -13.04 10.67 -0.85
N LEU A 186 -12.29 9.96 -1.70
CA LEU A 186 -12.73 9.56 -3.04
C LEU A 186 -13.98 8.68 -2.99
N PHE A 187 -14.04 7.70 -2.10
CA PHE A 187 -15.23 6.89 -1.88
C PHE A 187 -16.44 7.75 -1.51
N THR A 188 -16.26 8.70 -0.59
CA THR A 188 -17.36 9.57 -0.14
C THR A 188 -17.85 10.45 -1.29
N TYR A 189 -16.93 11.08 -2.02
CA TYR A 189 -17.24 12.06 -3.05
C TYR A 189 -17.71 11.45 -4.38
N LEU A 190 -17.06 10.37 -4.83
CA LEU A 190 -17.29 9.78 -6.15
C LEU A 190 -18.33 8.67 -6.15
N PHE A 191 -18.55 7.99 -5.02
CA PHE A 191 -19.46 6.85 -4.93
C PHE A 191 -20.64 7.13 -3.99
N TYR A 192 -20.36 7.38 -2.71
CA TYR A 192 -21.43 7.47 -1.70
C TYR A 192 -22.36 8.66 -1.94
N THR A 193 -21.82 9.85 -2.16
CA THR A 193 -22.63 11.07 -2.36
C THR A 193 -23.54 10.98 -3.58
N PRO A 194 -23.05 10.62 -4.79
CA PRO A 194 -23.93 10.46 -5.97
C PRO A 194 -25.06 9.46 -5.75
N ILE A 195 -24.77 8.30 -5.17
CA ILE A 195 -25.79 7.27 -4.94
C ILE A 195 -26.79 7.70 -3.87
N ASN A 196 -26.32 8.33 -2.80
CA ASN A 196 -27.19 8.78 -1.70
C ASN A 196 -28.13 9.92 -2.12
N ASN A 197 -27.67 10.83 -2.99
CA ASN A 197 -28.48 11.94 -3.48
C ASN A 197 -29.63 11.49 -4.39
N HIS A 198 -29.45 10.36 -5.09
CA HIS A 198 -30.42 9.80 -6.03
C HIS A 198 -31.14 8.56 -5.48
N LYS A 199 -31.19 8.41 -4.15
CA LYS A 199 -31.71 7.20 -3.50
C LYS A 199 -33.11 6.80 -3.96
N ASP A 200 -34.03 7.76 -4.04
CA ASP A 200 -35.45 7.51 -4.32
C ASP A 200 -35.61 6.95 -5.74
N TRP A 201 -34.87 7.52 -6.71
CA TRP A 201 -34.85 7.05 -8.09
C TRP A 201 -34.18 5.68 -8.25
N ILE A 202 -33.08 5.43 -7.53
CA ILE A 202 -32.36 4.15 -7.56
C ILE A 202 -33.21 3.00 -6.99
N ILE A 203 -34.03 3.27 -5.96
CA ILE A 203 -34.96 2.27 -5.41
C ILE A 203 -35.98 1.83 -6.47
N ALA A 204 -36.54 2.78 -7.21
CA ALA A 204 -37.58 2.51 -8.20
C ALA A 204 -37.04 1.83 -9.47
N ASN A 205 -35.89 2.27 -9.97
CA ASN A 205 -35.41 1.91 -11.30
C ASN A 205 -34.12 1.06 -11.29
N GLY A 206 -33.35 1.10 -10.21
CA GLY A 206 -32.02 0.48 -10.12
C GLY A 206 -30.89 1.44 -10.50
N ILE A 207 -29.66 1.09 -10.12
CA ILE A 207 -28.51 2.03 -10.14
C ILE A 207 -28.00 2.40 -11.55
N PHE A 208 -28.40 1.65 -12.59
CA PHE A 208 -27.98 1.83 -13.98
C PHE A 208 -29.15 1.86 -14.98
N ALA A 209 -30.40 1.99 -14.50
CA ALA A 209 -31.53 2.05 -15.41
C ALA A 209 -31.59 3.39 -16.14
N THR A 210 -31.77 3.40 -17.45
CA THR A 210 -31.93 4.64 -18.21
C THR A 210 -33.40 5.03 -18.39
N GLU A 211 -34.33 4.16 -18.02
CA GLU A 211 -35.77 4.30 -18.27
C GLU A 211 -36.59 3.94 -17.01
N LEU A 212 -37.78 4.53 -16.89
CA LEU A 212 -38.73 4.23 -15.81
C LEU A 212 -39.14 2.76 -15.86
N LYS A 213 -39.07 2.06 -14.73
CA LYS A 213 -39.81 0.81 -14.55
C LYS A 213 -41.29 1.17 -14.52
N GLU A 214 -42.05 0.79 -15.54
CA GLU A 214 -43.51 0.93 -15.49
C GLU A 214 -44.04 0.26 -14.22
N PRO A 215 -45.02 0.86 -13.52
CA PRO A 215 -45.52 0.34 -12.27
C PRO A 215 -46.04 -1.08 -12.49
N ILE A 216 -45.33 -2.05 -11.91
CA ILE A 216 -45.67 -3.47 -12.01
C ILE A 216 -46.95 -3.68 -11.19
N SER A 217 -48.09 -3.53 -11.84
CA SER A 217 -49.32 -4.17 -11.39
C SER A 217 -49.17 -5.67 -11.63
N THR A 218 -49.20 -6.43 -10.54
CA THR A 218 -49.23 -7.90 -10.37
C THR A 218 -47.90 -8.66 -10.28
N PRO A 219 -47.78 -9.62 -9.32
CA PRO A 219 -46.54 -10.29 -8.98
C PRO A 219 -46.38 -11.55 -9.82
N LEU A 220 -45.36 -11.64 -10.68
CA LEU A 220 -44.68 -12.91 -10.96
C LEU A 220 -43.35 -12.64 -11.68
N ILE A 221 -42.26 -12.77 -10.94
CA ILE A 221 -40.92 -13.23 -11.37
C ILE A 221 -40.55 -12.90 -12.83
N SER A 222 -40.03 -11.70 -13.08
CA SER A 222 -39.25 -11.43 -14.28
C SER A 222 -37.78 -11.74 -14.01
N LEU A 223 -37.37 -12.97 -14.34
CA LEU A 223 -35.95 -13.29 -14.54
C LEU A 223 -35.39 -12.42 -15.68
N PRO A 224 -34.11 -11.97 -15.61
CA PRO A 224 -33.48 -11.23 -16.70
C PRO A 224 -33.56 -12.01 -18.01
N SER A 225 -33.88 -11.34 -19.11
CA SER A 225 -33.96 -11.91 -20.47
C SER A 225 -32.70 -12.65 -20.92
N PHE A 226 -31.55 -12.37 -20.30
CA PHE A 226 -30.30 -13.09 -20.49
C PHE A 226 -30.35 -14.56 -20.02
N PHE A 227 -31.15 -14.89 -19.00
CA PHE A 227 -31.32 -16.26 -18.50
C PHE A 227 -32.37 -17.06 -19.30
N ILE A 228 -33.37 -16.40 -19.90
CA ILE A 228 -34.40 -17.05 -20.72
C ILE A 228 -33.79 -17.65 -21.99
N LYS A 229 -32.74 -17.03 -22.53
CA LYS A 229 -32.05 -17.53 -23.73
C LYS A 229 -31.27 -18.84 -23.51
N LYS A 230 -31.08 -19.28 -22.26
CA LYS A 230 -30.34 -20.51 -21.92
C LYS A 230 -31.23 -21.75 -21.77
N TYR A 231 -32.56 -21.59 -21.80
CA TYR A 231 -33.51 -22.71 -21.60
C TYR A 231 -34.40 -23.03 -22.80
N SER A 232 -34.16 -22.46 -23.98
CA SER A 232 -34.93 -22.73 -25.21
C SER A 232 -34.74 -24.14 -25.82
N ASN A 233 -34.19 -25.09 -25.04
CA ASN A 233 -33.97 -26.48 -25.46
C ASN A 233 -34.85 -27.48 -24.69
N LEU A 234 -35.80 -27.01 -23.87
CA LEU A 234 -36.79 -27.91 -23.26
C LEU A 234 -37.87 -28.27 -24.29
N SER A 235 -38.17 -29.56 -24.36
CA SER A 235 -39.12 -30.15 -25.30
C SER A 235 -40.51 -29.57 -25.06
N VAL A 236 -41.20 -29.16 -26.14
CA VAL A 236 -42.61 -28.71 -26.12
C VAL A 236 -43.51 -29.69 -25.32
N ALA A 237 -43.17 -30.98 -25.32
CA ALA A 237 -43.86 -32.00 -24.55
C ALA A 237 -43.79 -31.78 -23.02
N ASP A 238 -42.65 -31.34 -22.49
CA ASP A 238 -42.46 -31.16 -21.04
C ASP A 238 -43.24 -29.93 -20.53
N GLU A 239 -43.32 -28.88 -21.35
CA GLU A 239 -44.11 -27.67 -21.02
C GLU A 239 -45.62 -27.96 -21.06
N LEU A 240 -46.09 -28.76 -22.03
CA LEU A 240 -47.48 -29.22 -22.07
C LEU A 240 -47.84 -30.09 -20.85
N VAL A 241 -46.94 -30.96 -20.41
CA VAL A 241 -47.14 -31.76 -19.18
C VAL A 241 -47.24 -30.87 -17.94
N LYS A 242 -46.42 -29.81 -17.87
CA LYS A 242 -46.45 -28.86 -16.75
C LYS A 242 -47.74 -28.04 -16.73
N ILE A 243 -48.21 -27.58 -17.87
CA ILE A 243 -49.46 -26.79 -17.97
C ILE A 243 -50.69 -27.66 -17.69
N ASN A 244 -50.68 -28.95 -18.09
CA ASN A 244 -51.71 -29.92 -17.67
C ASN A 244 -51.76 -30.07 -16.14
N LYS A 245 -50.60 -30.22 -15.48
CA LYS A 245 -50.56 -30.30 -14.01
C LYS A 245 -51.11 -29.05 -13.33
N LEU A 246 -50.75 -27.86 -13.82
CA LEU A 246 -51.26 -26.60 -13.24
C LEU A 246 -52.78 -26.47 -13.38
N LYS A 247 -53.36 -27.01 -14.45
CA LYS A 247 -54.81 -27.08 -14.63
C LYS A 247 -55.44 -28.10 -13.69
N ASP A 248 -54.87 -29.30 -13.58
CA ASP A 248 -55.37 -30.37 -12.71
C ASP A 248 -55.29 -29.96 -11.23
N ASP A 249 -54.28 -29.17 -10.86
CA ASP A 249 -54.10 -28.57 -9.53
C ASP A 249 -55.02 -27.36 -9.27
N GLY A 250 -55.82 -26.93 -10.25
CA GLY A 250 -56.74 -25.79 -10.14
C GLY A 250 -56.06 -24.42 -10.05
N LEU A 251 -54.78 -24.32 -10.41
CA LEU A 251 -53.97 -23.09 -10.32
C LEU A 251 -54.14 -22.17 -11.53
N ILE A 252 -54.66 -22.68 -12.65
CA ILE A 252 -54.99 -21.92 -13.85
C ILE A 252 -56.40 -22.24 -14.33
N SER A 253 -57.06 -21.24 -14.91
CA SER A 253 -58.39 -21.41 -15.50
C SER A 253 -58.34 -22.17 -16.84
N GLN A 254 -59.48 -22.71 -17.27
CA GLN A 254 -59.61 -23.38 -18.57
C GLN A 254 -59.25 -22.44 -19.74
N GLU A 255 -59.56 -21.14 -19.62
CA GLU A 255 -59.25 -20.13 -20.64
C GLU A 255 -57.74 -19.84 -20.74
N GLU A 256 -57.05 -19.77 -19.60
CA GLU A 256 -55.59 -19.59 -19.56
C GLU A 256 -54.85 -20.82 -20.08
N PHE A 257 -55.37 -22.02 -19.77
CA PHE A 257 -54.86 -23.27 -20.30
C PHE A 257 -54.94 -23.34 -21.82
N ASP A 258 -56.08 -22.97 -22.40
CA ASP A 258 -56.29 -23.03 -23.86
C ASP A 258 -55.43 -22.00 -24.60
N LYS A 259 -55.19 -20.83 -23.99
CA LYS A 259 -54.28 -19.81 -24.52
C LYS A 259 -52.81 -20.28 -24.51
N LEU A 260 -52.34 -20.81 -23.38
CA LEU A 260 -50.96 -21.31 -23.24
C LEU A 260 -50.70 -22.51 -24.16
N ARG A 261 -51.67 -23.41 -24.30
CA ARG A 261 -51.57 -24.56 -25.19
C ARG A 261 -51.49 -24.13 -26.67
N LYS A 262 -52.24 -23.09 -27.06
CA LYS A 262 -52.19 -22.53 -28.41
C LYS A 262 -50.83 -21.88 -28.71
N ASP A 263 -50.31 -21.10 -27.77
CA ASP A 263 -49.00 -20.44 -27.93
C ASP A 263 -47.83 -21.45 -28.02
N LEU A 264 -47.96 -22.63 -27.40
CA LEU A 264 -46.95 -23.70 -27.46
C LEU A 264 -47.02 -24.56 -28.72
N LEU A 265 -48.21 -24.69 -29.33
CA LEU A 265 -48.41 -25.56 -30.50
C LEU A 265 -48.34 -24.81 -31.84
N GLY A 266 -48.37 -23.47 -31.82
CA GLY A 266 -48.37 -22.61 -33.01
C GLY A 266 -49.75 -22.38 -33.61
#